data_AF-A0A5Q8CAB3-F1
#
_entry.id   AF-A0A5Q8CAB3-F1
#
_cell.length_a   1.000
_cell.length_b   1.000
_cell.length_c   1.000
_cell.angle_alpha   90.00
_cell.angle_beta   90.00
_cell.angle_gamma   90.00
#
_symmetry.space_group_name_H-M   'P 1'
#
loop_
_entity.id
_entity.type
_entity.pdbx_description
1 polymer ?
#
loop_
_entity_poly.entity_id
_entity_poly.type
_entity_poly.pdbx_seq_one_letter_code
_entity_poly.pdbx_strand_id
1 'polypeptide(L)'
;MRLRVEILAALLVGAFAWPAAAQECGGDFEAWKQGVAAEAKAAGVGAVGLKALENAAIDEKVLARDRAQGVFAQTFTQFSNRMISAYRLKQGAANLKKYADVFARADKEFGVQPAVITAFWGLETDFGAVQGDFHTLDALVTLAHDCRRPQLFRPQLVPLLT
;
A
#
# COMPACT_ATOMS: atom_id res chain seq x y z
N MET A 1 17.02 61.89 25.31
CA MET A 1 18.14 61.15 24.67
C MET A 1 18.75 60.22 25.71
N ARG A 2 18.30 58.96 25.77
CA ARG A 2 18.86 57.91 26.64
C ARG A 2 19.07 56.68 25.75
N LEU A 3 20.32 56.40 25.41
CA LEU A 3 20.70 55.25 24.58
C LEU A 3 20.74 54.01 25.49
N ARG A 4 19.86 53.04 25.23
CA ARG A 4 19.84 51.75 25.91
C ARG A 4 20.74 50.76 25.18
N VAL A 5 21.53 50.06 25.98
CA VAL A 5 22.37 48.91 25.64
C VAL A 5 21.45 47.76 25.21
N GLU A 6 21.66 47.18 24.03
CA GLU A 6 21.00 45.94 23.59
C GLU A 6 22.10 44.88 23.40
N ILE A 7 22.08 43.88 24.28
CA ILE A 7 23.00 42.73 24.32
C ILE A 7 22.47 41.62 23.40
N LEU A 8 23.42 40.96 22.74
CA LEU A 8 23.30 39.75 21.93
C LEU A 8 22.26 38.72 22.41
N ALA A 9 21.51 38.16 21.47
CA ALA A 9 20.96 36.80 21.57
C ALA A 9 21.12 36.09 20.22
N ALA A 10 22.23 35.37 20.04
CA ALA A 10 22.40 34.41 18.96
C ALA A 10 21.60 33.14 19.30
N LEU A 11 20.47 32.94 18.63
CA LEU A 11 19.64 31.75 18.75
C LEU A 11 20.31 30.58 18.03
N LEU A 12 20.80 29.63 18.83
CA LEU A 12 21.22 28.29 18.42
C LEU A 12 20.01 27.51 17.89
N VAL A 13 19.87 27.42 16.57
CA VAL A 13 19.00 26.42 15.93
C VAL A 13 19.76 25.10 15.92
N GLY A 14 19.63 24.33 17.00
CA GLY A 14 20.08 22.94 17.03
C GLY A 14 19.17 22.10 16.15
N ALA A 15 19.67 21.65 15.00
CA ALA A 15 18.99 20.69 14.15
C ALA A 15 18.90 19.35 14.91
N PHE A 16 17.71 19.03 15.44
CA PHE A 16 17.40 17.68 15.89
C PHE A 16 17.32 16.78 14.65
N ALA A 17 18.46 16.22 14.25
CA ALA A 17 18.48 15.06 13.36
C ALA A 17 17.99 13.86 14.19
N TRP A 18 16.71 13.53 14.07
CA TRP A 18 16.25 12.23 14.55
C TRP A 18 16.97 11.14 13.77
N PRO A 19 17.55 10.13 14.44
CA PRO A 19 18.07 8.98 13.73
C PRO A 19 16.89 8.37 12.98
N ALA A 20 17.00 8.28 11.65
CA ALA A 20 16.16 7.38 10.91
C ALA A 20 16.50 5.98 11.41
N ALA A 21 15.66 5.41 12.29
CA ALA A 21 15.74 4.00 12.61
C ALA A 21 15.67 3.26 11.28
N ALA A 22 16.77 2.61 10.89
CA ALA A 22 16.75 1.77 9.72
C ALA A 22 15.64 0.73 9.95
N GLN A 23 14.72 0.64 9.00
CA GLN A 23 13.63 -0.34 9.09
C GLN A 23 14.28 -1.73 9.21
N GLU A 24 14.11 -2.40 10.35
CA GLU A 24 14.64 -3.74 10.53
C GLU A 24 13.95 -4.69 9.54
N CYS A 25 14.75 -5.36 8.72
CA CYS A 25 14.34 -6.34 7.72
C CYS A 25 15.23 -7.57 7.85
N GLY A 26 14.68 -8.73 7.49
CA GLY A 26 15.34 -10.02 7.63
C GLY A 26 15.58 -10.41 9.09
N GLY A 27 16.43 -11.42 9.28
CA GLY A 27 16.68 -11.99 10.59
C GLY A 27 15.65 -13.04 10.98
N ASP A 28 15.44 -13.21 12.29
CA ASP A 28 14.46 -14.14 12.83
C ASP A 28 13.05 -13.56 12.71
N PHE A 29 12.20 -14.26 11.94
CA PHE A 29 10.86 -13.78 11.62
C PHE A 29 9.96 -13.66 12.85
N GLU A 30 10.07 -14.57 13.81
CA GLU A 30 9.24 -14.54 15.02
C GLU A 30 9.65 -13.38 15.95
N ALA A 31 10.95 -13.17 16.16
CA ALA A 31 11.44 -12.01 16.91
C ALA A 31 11.04 -10.68 16.24
N TRP A 32 11.14 -10.61 14.91
CA TRP A 32 10.67 -9.45 14.15
C TRP A 32 9.16 -9.22 14.31
N LYS A 33 8.34 -10.28 14.22
CA LYS A 33 6.88 -10.21 14.44
C LYS A 33 6.54 -9.71 15.84
N GLN A 34 7.31 -10.08 16.87
CA GLN A 34 7.12 -9.57 18.22
C GLN A 34 7.34 -8.06 18.31
N GLY A 35 8.34 -7.53 17.60
CA GLY A 35 8.54 -6.08 17.44
C GLY A 35 7.34 -5.39 16.79
N VAL A 36 6.83 -5.95 15.68
CA VAL A 36 5.61 -5.47 15.02
C VAL A 36 4.41 -5.52 15.98
N ALA A 37 4.27 -6.58 16.76
CA ALA A 37 3.17 -6.75 17.71
C ALA A 37 3.22 -5.71 18.84
N ALA A 38 4.42 -5.36 19.32
CA ALA A 38 4.60 -4.30 20.31
C ALA A 38 4.17 -2.93 19.76
N GLU A 39 4.56 -2.60 18.53
CA GLU A 39 4.13 -1.37 17.85
C GLU A 39 2.62 -1.35 17.60
N ALA A 40 2.06 -2.45 17.09
CA ALA A 40 0.62 -2.60 16.84
C ALA A 40 -0.18 -2.39 18.13
N LYS A 41 0.26 -3.00 19.23
CA LYS A 41 -0.35 -2.81 20.55
C LYS A 41 -0.27 -1.36 21.03
N ALA A 42 0.88 -0.71 20.84
CA ALA A 42 1.05 0.71 21.18
C ALA A 42 0.13 1.62 20.34
N ALA A 43 -0.17 1.23 19.10
CA ALA A 43 -1.12 1.90 18.21
C ALA A 43 -2.60 1.57 18.51
N GLY A 44 -2.89 0.71 19.49
CA GLY A 44 -4.27 0.39 19.90
C GLY A 44 -4.90 -0.81 19.16
N VAL A 45 -4.11 -1.60 18.43
CA VAL A 45 -4.62 -2.82 17.77
C VAL A 45 -5.17 -3.80 18.81
N GLY A 46 -6.40 -4.26 18.57
CA GLY A 46 -7.12 -5.18 19.44
C GLY A 46 -6.61 -6.63 19.38
N ALA A 47 -7.16 -7.48 20.26
CA ALA A 47 -6.75 -8.88 20.38
C ALA A 47 -6.91 -9.69 19.07
N VAL A 48 -7.91 -9.36 18.25
CA VAL A 48 -8.15 -10.03 16.95
C VAL A 48 -6.98 -9.77 15.99
N GLY A 49 -6.57 -8.52 15.83
CA GLY A 49 -5.43 -8.14 14.99
C GLY A 49 -4.12 -8.74 15.51
N LEU A 50 -3.84 -8.64 16.81
CA LEU A 50 -2.64 -9.23 17.40
C LEU A 50 -2.59 -10.75 17.20
N LYS A 51 -3.72 -11.45 17.35
CA LYS A 51 -3.82 -12.89 17.07
C LYS A 51 -3.64 -13.18 15.58
N ALA A 52 -4.16 -12.35 14.69
CA ALA A 52 -3.94 -12.52 13.26
C ALA A 52 -2.45 -12.40 12.91
N LEU A 53 -1.76 -11.39 13.47
CA LEU A 53 -0.32 -11.21 13.30
C LEU A 53 0.50 -12.38 13.84
N GLU A 54 0.13 -12.94 15.00
CA GLU A 54 0.78 -14.13 15.57
C GLU A 54 0.74 -15.31 14.60
N ASN A 55 -0.40 -15.54 13.95
CA ASN A 55 -0.62 -16.63 12.98
C ASN A 55 -0.07 -16.33 11.58
N ALA A 56 0.39 -15.09 11.31
CA ALA A 56 0.90 -14.73 10.01
C ALA A 56 2.24 -15.42 9.72
N ALA A 57 2.45 -15.81 8.47
CA ALA A 57 3.61 -16.58 8.02
C ALA A 57 4.25 -15.96 6.78
N ILE A 58 5.54 -16.28 6.57
CA ILE A 58 6.21 -15.99 5.31
C ILE A 58 5.64 -16.86 4.19
N ASP A 59 5.28 -16.24 3.07
CA ASP A 59 4.85 -16.92 1.84
C ASP A 59 5.89 -16.76 0.73
N GLU A 60 6.61 -17.85 0.42
CA GLU A 60 7.62 -17.90 -0.64
C GLU A 60 7.07 -17.54 -2.03
N LYS A 61 5.77 -17.78 -2.28
CA LYS A 61 5.15 -17.38 -3.55
C LYS A 61 5.08 -15.87 -3.67
N VAL A 62 4.90 -15.15 -2.56
CA VAL A 62 4.91 -13.67 -2.55
C VAL A 62 6.30 -13.16 -2.94
N LEU A 63 7.36 -13.72 -2.36
CA LEU A 63 8.74 -13.35 -2.71
C LEU A 63 9.05 -13.65 -4.18
N ALA A 64 8.63 -14.82 -4.68
CA ALA A 64 8.81 -15.18 -6.07
C ALA A 64 8.08 -14.19 -7.01
N ARG A 65 6.84 -13.79 -6.69
CA ARG A 65 6.07 -12.83 -7.49
C ARG A 65 6.62 -11.42 -7.41
N ASP A 66 7.07 -10.98 -6.25
CA ASP A 66 7.71 -9.67 -6.09
C ASP A 66 8.94 -9.57 -7.01
N ARG A 67 9.79 -10.61 -7.03
CA ARG A 67 10.98 -10.69 -7.89
C ARG A 67 10.63 -10.84 -9.38
N ALA A 68 9.48 -11.44 -9.71
CA ALA A 68 9.03 -11.64 -11.09
C ALA A 68 8.38 -10.37 -11.66
N GLN A 69 9.13 -9.59 -12.44
CA GLN A 69 8.65 -8.35 -13.08
C GLN A 69 8.53 -8.48 -14.61
N GLY A 70 7.96 -9.60 -15.08
CA GLY A 70 7.93 -9.98 -16.51
C GLY A 70 7.11 -9.05 -17.41
N VAL A 71 6.25 -8.19 -16.86
CA VAL A 71 5.47 -7.23 -17.65
C VAL A 71 6.35 -6.23 -18.39
N PHE A 72 7.51 -5.87 -17.81
CA PHE A 72 8.44 -4.92 -18.42
C PHE A 72 9.20 -5.50 -19.62
N ALA A 73 9.11 -6.81 -19.85
CA ALA A 73 9.66 -7.44 -21.04
C ALA A 73 8.68 -7.42 -22.24
N GLN A 74 7.46 -6.94 -22.07
CA GLN A 74 6.45 -6.89 -23.13
C GLN A 74 6.63 -5.67 -24.04
N THR A 75 6.38 -5.85 -25.34
CA THR A 75 6.18 -4.71 -26.25
C THR A 75 4.89 -3.96 -25.89
N PHE A 76 4.78 -2.70 -26.30
CA PHE A 76 3.55 -1.92 -26.11
C PHE A 76 2.32 -2.62 -26.68
N THR A 77 2.41 -3.21 -27.87
CA THR A 77 1.28 -3.91 -28.51
C THR A 77 0.86 -5.15 -27.74
N GLN A 78 1.80 -5.93 -27.21
CA GLN A 78 1.49 -7.09 -26.35
C GLN A 78 0.78 -6.65 -25.07
N PHE A 79 1.30 -5.63 -24.40
CA PHE A 79 0.73 -5.10 -23.17
C PHE A 79 -0.67 -4.52 -23.40
N SER A 80 -0.82 -3.62 -24.36
CA SER A 80 -2.09 -2.94 -24.65
C SER A 80 -3.18 -3.91 -25.10
N ASN A 81 -2.88 -4.89 -25.95
CA ASN A 81 -3.86 -5.90 -26.37
C ASN A 81 -4.36 -6.75 -25.18
N ARG A 82 -3.49 -7.04 -24.19
CA ARG A 82 -3.87 -7.75 -22.97
C ARG A 82 -4.72 -6.89 -22.04
N MET A 83 -4.40 -5.59 -21.93
CA MET A 83 -5.12 -4.64 -21.07
C MET A 83 -6.49 -4.29 -21.64
N ILE A 84 -6.60 -4.07 -22.96
CA ILE A 84 -7.83 -3.64 -23.65
C ILE A 84 -8.49 -4.86 -24.33
N SER A 85 -8.78 -5.90 -23.54
CA SER A 85 -9.38 -7.11 -24.07
C SER A 85 -10.84 -6.89 -24.49
N ALA A 86 -11.34 -7.68 -25.43
CA ALA A 86 -12.74 -7.64 -25.85
C ALA A 86 -13.72 -7.88 -24.67
N TYR A 87 -13.31 -8.70 -23.70
CA TYR A 87 -14.05 -8.90 -22.46
C TYR A 87 -14.20 -7.58 -21.68
N ARG A 88 -13.10 -6.85 -21.44
CA ARG A 88 -13.15 -5.61 -20.67
C ARG A 88 -13.94 -4.51 -21.37
N LEU A 89 -13.83 -4.41 -22.70
CA LEU A 89 -14.63 -3.45 -23.47
C LEU A 89 -16.12 -3.74 -23.33
N LYS A 90 -16.52 -5.01 -23.46
CA LYS A 90 -17.93 -5.43 -23.32
C LYS A 90 -18.45 -5.19 -21.90
N GLN A 91 -17.72 -5.66 -20.89
CA GLN A 91 -18.16 -5.56 -19.49
C GLN A 91 -18.10 -4.13 -18.96
N GLY A 92 -17.10 -3.34 -19.37
CA GLY A 92 -17.02 -1.92 -19.02
C GLY A 92 -18.24 -1.14 -19.51
N ALA A 93 -18.62 -1.33 -20.78
CA ALA A 93 -19.82 -0.69 -21.34
C ALA A 93 -21.11 -1.14 -20.61
N ALA A 94 -21.20 -2.41 -20.23
CA ALA A 94 -22.34 -2.92 -19.46
C ALA A 94 -22.38 -2.33 -18.04
N ASN A 95 -21.24 -2.26 -17.35
CA ASN A 95 -21.14 -1.73 -15.99
C ASN A 95 -21.39 -0.23 -15.92
N LEU A 96 -20.96 0.54 -16.92
CA LEU A 96 -21.29 1.97 -17.04
C LEU A 96 -22.81 2.21 -17.06
N LYS A 97 -23.55 1.36 -17.76
CA LYS A 97 -25.03 1.43 -17.78
C LYS A 97 -25.63 0.93 -16.47
N LYS A 98 -25.13 -0.19 -15.96
CA LYS A 98 -25.64 -0.83 -14.73
C LYS A 98 -25.51 0.06 -13.51
N TYR A 99 -24.40 0.78 -13.38
CA TYR A 99 -24.08 1.62 -12.22
C TYR A 99 -24.11 3.12 -12.55
N ALA A 100 -24.91 3.53 -13.54
CA ALA A 100 -24.98 4.91 -14.03
C ALA A 100 -25.19 5.92 -12.90
N ASP A 101 -26.10 5.64 -11.96
CA ASP A 101 -26.38 6.53 -10.82
C ASP A 101 -25.19 6.67 -9.87
N VAL A 102 -24.46 5.58 -9.62
CA VAL A 102 -23.26 5.59 -8.76
C VAL A 102 -22.17 6.42 -9.41
N PHE A 103 -21.96 6.26 -10.71
CA PHE A 103 -20.98 7.04 -11.44
C PHE A 103 -21.37 8.51 -11.56
N ALA A 104 -22.66 8.82 -11.78
CA ALA A 104 -23.14 10.20 -11.80
C ALA A 104 -22.93 10.90 -10.44
N ARG A 105 -23.14 10.17 -9.33
CA ARG A 105 -22.80 10.68 -7.99
C ARG A 105 -21.30 10.90 -7.83
N ALA A 106 -20.47 9.92 -8.22
CA ALA A 106 -19.02 10.03 -8.10
C ALA A 106 -18.46 11.19 -8.94
N ASP A 107 -18.99 11.42 -10.14
CA ASP A 107 -18.65 12.56 -10.97
C ASP A 107 -19.04 13.89 -10.30
N LYS A 108 -20.25 13.98 -9.75
CA LYS A 108 -20.70 15.18 -9.02
C LYS A 108 -19.88 15.47 -7.76
N GLU A 109 -19.52 14.43 -7.00
CA GLU A 109 -18.85 14.58 -5.71
C GLU A 109 -17.33 14.76 -5.85
N PHE A 110 -16.70 14.05 -6.79
CA PHE A 110 -15.24 13.99 -6.92
C PHE A 110 -14.71 14.56 -8.24
N GLY A 111 -15.58 14.88 -9.22
CA GLY A 111 -15.19 15.40 -10.53
C GLY A 111 -14.49 14.38 -11.43
N VAL A 112 -14.65 13.08 -11.14
CA VAL A 112 -13.98 12.00 -11.88
C VAL A 112 -14.96 11.36 -12.85
N GLN A 113 -14.61 11.41 -14.13
CA GLN A 113 -15.45 10.87 -15.20
C GLN A 113 -15.72 9.36 -15.02
N PRO A 114 -16.95 8.89 -15.26
CA PRO A 114 -17.35 7.49 -15.12
C PRO A 114 -16.45 6.49 -15.85
N ALA A 115 -16.01 6.85 -17.06
CA ALA A 115 -15.16 6.01 -17.89
C ALA A 115 -13.78 5.76 -17.26
N VAL A 116 -13.22 6.75 -16.55
CA VAL A 116 -11.92 6.63 -15.87
C VAL A 116 -12.02 5.62 -14.73
N ILE A 117 -13.02 5.78 -13.85
CA ILE A 117 -13.23 4.86 -12.72
C ILE A 117 -13.48 3.43 -13.24
N THR A 118 -14.29 3.29 -14.29
CA THR A 118 -14.57 2.00 -14.92
C THR A 118 -13.30 1.35 -15.50
N ALA A 119 -12.42 2.12 -16.13
CA ALA A 119 -11.17 1.61 -16.67
C ALA A 119 -10.26 1.07 -15.57
N PHE A 120 -10.06 1.82 -14.47
CA PHE A 120 -9.29 1.33 -13.31
C PHE A 120 -9.90 0.06 -12.75
N TRP A 121 -11.21 0.03 -12.51
CA TRP A 121 -11.87 -1.15 -11.96
C TRP A 121 -11.69 -2.41 -12.84
N GLY A 122 -11.74 -2.24 -14.17
CA GLY A 122 -11.48 -3.30 -15.13
C GLY A 122 -10.03 -3.78 -15.11
N LEU A 123 -9.05 -2.87 -15.03
CA LEU A 123 -7.63 -3.21 -15.03
C LEU A 123 -7.17 -3.86 -13.72
N GLU A 124 -7.74 -3.43 -12.59
CA GLU A 124 -7.34 -3.94 -11.27
C GLU A 124 -7.94 -5.32 -10.97
N THR A 125 -9.21 -5.55 -11.33
CA THR A 125 -9.94 -6.75 -10.85
C THR A 125 -10.87 -7.40 -11.86
N ASP A 126 -10.83 -6.99 -13.13
CA ASP A 126 -11.81 -7.44 -14.14
C ASP A 126 -13.27 -7.24 -13.66
N PHE A 127 -13.51 -6.07 -13.05
CA PHE A 127 -14.79 -5.70 -12.45
C PHE A 127 -15.20 -6.58 -11.25
N GLY A 128 -14.21 -7.03 -10.47
CA GLY A 128 -14.39 -7.92 -9.31
C GLY A 128 -14.36 -9.41 -9.63
N ALA A 129 -14.19 -9.80 -10.90
CA ALA A 129 -14.08 -11.21 -11.28
C ALA A 129 -12.76 -11.86 -10.80
N VAL A 130 -11.70 -11.07 -10.63
CA VAL A 130 -10.38 -11.53 -10.18
C VAL A 130 -9.87 -10.58 -9.10
N GLN A 131 -9.86 -11.00 -7.84
CA GLN A 131 -9.43 -10.15 -6.70
C GLN A 131 -8.02 -10.49 -6.17
N GLY A 132 -7.37 -11.51 -6.75
CA GLY A 132 -6.14 -12.10 -6.21
C GLY A 132 -6.42 -13.26 -5.25
N ASP A 133 -5.39 -14.07 -5.01
CA ASP A 133 -5.46 -15.34 -4.26
C ASP A 133 -4.45 -15.41 -3.10
N PHE A 134 -3.74 -14.32 -2.82
CA PHE A 134 -2.83 -14.20 -1.67
C PHE A 134 -3.57 -13.82 -0.40
N HIS A 135 -3.19 -14.42 0.73
CA HIS A 135 -3.59 -13.94 2.03
C HIS A 135 -2.88 -12.60 2.30
N THR A 136 -3.64 -11.51 2.43
CA THR A 136 -3.10 -10.14 2.46
C THR A 136 -2.11 -9.92 3.59
N LEU A 137 -2.39 -10.46 4.79
CA LEU A 137 -1.49 -10.30 5.94
C LEU A 137 -0.17 -11.04 5.71
N ASP A 138 -0.21 -12.28 5.22
CA ASP A 138 1.01 -13.05 4.91
C ASP A 138 1.85 -12.34 3.85
N ALA A 139 1.21 -11.78 2.82
CA ALA A 139 1.91 -11.00 1.80
C ALA A 139 2.59 -9.76 2.38
N LEU A 140 1.91 -9.00 3.26
CA LEU A 140 2.50 -7.82 3.86
C LEU A 140 3.62 -8.17 4.84
N VAL A 141 3.47 -9.16 5.73
CA VAL A 141 4.56 -9.54 6.65
C VAL A 141 5.76 -10.08 5.88
N THR A 142 5.51 -10.84 4.80
CA THR A 142 6.57 -11.33 3.92
C THR A 142 7.37 -10.20 3.31
N LEU A 143 6.71 -9.22 2.70
CA LEU A 143 7.39 -8.14 1.99
C LEU A 143 7.92 -7.03 2.91
N ALA A 144 7.34 -6.89 4.09
CA ALA A 144 7.84 -5.99 5.13
C ALA A 144 9.07 -6.58 5.84
N HIS A 145 9.16 -7.91 5.94
CA HIS A 145 10.34 -8.60 6.46
C HIS A 145 11.44 -8.73 5.39
N ASP A 146 11.13 -8.90 4.11
CA ASP A 146 12.15 -8.96 3.05
C ASP A 146 12.87 -7.61 2.85
N CYS A 147 14.21 -7.66 2.76
CA CYS A 147 15.04 -6.46 2.70
C CYS A 147 15.04 -5.71 1.36
N ARG A 148 14.34 -6.19 0.33
CA ARG A 148 14.38 -5.54 -0.99
C ARG A 148 13.68 -4.17 -0.96
N ARG A 149 12.46 -4.09 -0.40
CA ARG A 149 11.63 -2.86 -0.35
C ARG A 149 10.74 -2.76 0.90
N PRO A 150 11.24 -3.05 2.12
CA PRO A 150 10.41 -3.13 3.32
C PRO A 150 9.69 -1.81 3.65
N GLN A 151 10.26 -0.67 3.26
CA GLN A 151 9.69 0.67 3.46
C GLN A 151 8.33 0.88 2.77
N LEU A 152 8.00 0.10 1.73
CA LEU A 152 6.71 0.20 1.05
C LEU A 152 5.60 -0.56 1.80
N PHE A 153 5.95 -1.68 2.43
CA PHE A 153 4.99 -2.64 2.98
C PHE A 153 4.82 -2.51 4.49
N ARG A 154 5.90 -2.23 5.21
CA ARG A 154 5.88 -2.14 6.67
C ARG A 154 4.93 -1.07 7.23
N PRO A 155 4.76 0.12 6.61
CA PRO A 155 3.75 1.08 7.05
C PRO A 155 2.30 0.59 6.94
N GLN A 156 2.05 -0.47 6.16
CA GLN A 156 0.70 -1.03 5.93
C GLN A 156 0.30 -2.07 6.98
N LEU A 157 1.23 -2.60 7.78
CA LEU A 157 0.94 -3.65 8.75
C LEU A 157 -0.04 -3.21 9.83
N VAL A 158 0.26 -2.12 10.55
CA VAL A 158 -0.62 -1.65 11.64
C VAL A 158 -2.01 -1.26 11.13
N PRO A 159 -2.17 -0.50 10.02
CA PRO A 159 -3.47 -0.23 9.44
C PRO A 159 -4.27 -1.49 9.05
N LEU A 160 -3.61 -2.54 8.56
CA LEU A 160 -4.29 -3.80 8.22
C LEU A 160 -4.83 -4.53 9.46
N LEU A 161 -4.16 -4.38 10.60
CA LEU A 161 -4.48 -5.12 11.84
C LEU A 161 -5.55 -4.43 12.70
N THR A 162 -5.88 -3.16 12.41
CA THR A 162 -6.82 -2.34 13.19
C THR A 162 -8.25 -2.59 12.78
#